data_AF-A0A7Y2BN75-F1
#
_entry.id   AF-A0A7Y2BN75-F1
#
_cell.length_a   1.000
_cell.length_b   1.000
_cell.length_c   1.000
_cell.angle_alpha   90.00
_cell.angle_beta   90.00
_cell.angle_gamma   90.00
#
_symmetry.space_group_name_H-M   'P 1'
#
loop_
_entity.id
_entity.type
_entity.pdbx_description
1 polymer ?
#
loop_
_entity_poly.entity_id
_entity_poly.type
_entity_poly.pdbx_seq_one_letter_code
_entity_poly.pdbx_strand_id
1 'polypeptide(L)' 'MITVENIHMHFGGLRAVDGVSLTVADGSITGLIGPNGAGKTTL' A
#
# COMPACT_ATOMS: atom_id res chain seq x y z
N MET A 1 -5.60 -13.02 9.11
CA MET A 1 -4.30 -12.38 8.84
C MET A 1 -4.23 -12.09 7.35
N ILE A 2 -3.84 -10.88 6.95
CA ILE A 2 -3.66 -10.51 5.53
C ILE A 2 -2.19 -10.15 5.32
N THR A 3 -1.58 -10.69 4.27
CA THR A 3 -0.20 -10.39 3.89
C THR A 3 -0.17 -10.02 2.41
N VAL A 4 0.55 -8.95 2.09
CA VAL A 4 0.90 -8.59 0.71
C VAL A 4 2.39 -8.35 0.62
N GLU A 5 2.98 -8.75 -0.50
CA GLU A 5 4.42 -8.71 -0.72
C GLU A 5 4.75 -8.05 -2.05
N ASN A 6 5.74 -7.17 -2.04
CA ASN A 6 6.32 -6.52 -3.21
C ASN A 6 5.27 -5.92 -4.15
N ILE A 7 4.27 -5.23 -3.61
CA ILE A 7 3.29 -4.51 -4.41
C ILE A 7 3.99 -3.36 -5.12
N HIS A 8 3.79 -3.29 -6.43
CA HIS A 8 4.15 -2.15 -7.25
C HIS A 8 2.90 -1.60 -7.93
N MET A 9 2.80 -0.28 -8.01
CA MET A 9 1.71 0.36 -8.70
C MET A 9 2.16 1.61 -9.45
N HIS A 10 1.69 1.71 -10.68
CA HIS A 10 1.89 2.85 -11.56
C HIS A 10 0.55 3.47 -11.96
N PHE A 11 0.48 4.79 -11.87
CA PHE A 11 -0.64 5.60 -12.38
C PHE A 11 -0.10 6.55 -13.44
N GLY A 12 -0.32 6.20 -14.72
CA GLY A 12 0.31 6.90 -15.83
C GLY A 12 1.85 6.79 -15.75
N GLY A 13 2.54 7.93 -15.69
CA GLY A 13 4.00 8.00 -15.51
C GLY A 13 4.47 8.00 -14.04
N LEU A 14 3.57 8.02 -13.06
CA LEU A 14 3.91 8.06 -11.64
C LEU A 14 3.96 6.66 -11.05
N ARG A 15 5.08 6.29 -10.43
CA ARG A 15 5.16 5.09 -9.59
C ARG A 15 4.64 5.42 -8.18
N ALA A 16 3.37 5.13 -7.95
CA ALA A 16 2.69 5.45 -6.69
C ALA A 16 3.03 4.48 -5.56
N VAL A 17 3.31 3.22 -5.90
CA VAL A 17 3.77 2.20 -4.95
C VAL A 17 4.97 1.50 -5.56
N ASP A 18 6.03 1.34 -4.79
CA ASP A 18 7.27 0.71 -5.24
C ASP A 18 7.81 -0.31 -4.25
N GLY A 19 7.42 -1.58 -4.41
CA GLY A 19 7.98 -2.69 -3.65
C GLY A 19 7.50 -2.71 -2.21
N VAL A 20 6.23 -2.38 -1.98
CA VAL A 20 5.67 -2.33 -0.63
C VAL A 20 5.17 -3.72 -0.22
N SER A 21 5.61 -4.16 0.96
CA SER A 21 5.13 -5.38 1.63
C SER A 21 4.50 -4.99 2.95
N LEU A 22 3.32 -5.53 3.27
CA LEU A 22 2.63 -5.26 4.52
C LEU A 22 1.90 -6.51 5.04
N THR A 23 1.83 -6.62 6.37
CA THR A 23 1.07 -7.67 7.05
C THR A 23 0.12 -7.04 8.05
N VAL A 24 -1.16 -7.36 7.94
CA VAL A 24 -2.21 -6.95 8.87
C VAL A 24 -2.55 -8.14 9.77
N ALA A 25 -2.32 -7.96 11.06
CA ALA A 25 -2.64 -8.94 12.09
C ALA A 25 -4.16 -9.00 12.34
N ASP A 26 -4.65 -10.15 12.77
CA ASP A 26 -6.06 -10.31 13.13
C ASP A 26 -6.45 -9.46 14.34
N GLY A 27 -7.64 -8.86 14.28
CA GLY A 27 -8.15 -7.97 15.32
C GLY A 27 -7.46 -6.60 15.40
N SER A 28 -6.57 -6.27 14.45
CA SER A 28 -5.88 -4.97 14.42
C SER A 28 -6.59 -3.95 13.51
N ILE A 29 -6.46 -2.68 13.87
CA ILE A 29 -6.84 -1.55 12.99
C ILE A 29 -5.55 -0.96 12.45
N THR A 30 -5.39 -0.98 11.13
CA THR A 30 -4.20 -0.45 10.44
C THR A 30 -4.60 0.76 9.58
N GLY A 31 -3.93 1.90 9.77
CA GLY A 31 -4.16 3.11 8.98
C GLY A 31 -2.99 3.43 8.06
N LEU A 32 -3.27 3.75 6.80
CA LEU A 32 -2.26 4.14 5.80
C LEU A 32 -2.30 5.66 5.58
N ILE A 33 -1.19 6.35 5.87
CA ILE A 33 -1.06 7.81 5.79
C ILE A 33 0.00 8.24 4.77
N GLY A 34 -0.19 9.42 4.17
CA GLY A 34 0.72 9.95 3.14
C GLY A 34 0.03 10.94 2.19
N PRO A 35 0.81 11.67 1.37
CA PRO A 35 0.30 12.70 0.47
C PRO A 35 -0.62 12.13 -0.63
N ASN A 36 -1.40 12.98 -1.30
CA ASN A 36 -2.23 12.57 -2.43
C ASN A 36 -1.37 11.97 -3.55
N GLY A 37 -1.83 10.89 -4.17
CA GLY A 37 -1.07 10.17 -5.20
C GLY A 37 -0.08 9.11 -4.68
N ALA A 38 0.12 8.98 -3.36
CA ALA A 38 1.03 7.98 -2.77
C ALA A 38 0.51 6.53 -2.76
N GLY A 39 -0.53 6.20 -3.54
CA GLY A 39 -1.07 4.84 -3.64
C GLY A 39 -1.97 4.36 -2.50
N LYS A 40 -2.31 5.23 -1.53
CA LYS A 40 -3.03 4.82 -0.30
C LYS A 40 -4.41 4.20 -0.50
N THR A 41 -5.18 4.65 -1.49
CA THR A 41 -6.52 4.12 -1.78
C THR A 41 -6.45 2.83 -2.59
N THR A 42 -5.26 2.47 -3.07
CA THR A 42 -5.09 1.37 -4.01
C THR A 42 -4.25 0.21 -3.49
N LEU A 43 -3.46 0.45 -2.44
CA LEU A 43 -3.03 -0.58 -1.50
C LEU A 43 -4.22 -1.02 -0.64
#